data_AF-A0A0Q5WB30-F1
#
_entry.id   AF-A0A0Q5WB30-F1
#
_cell.length_a   1.000
_cell.length_b   1.000
_cell.length_c   1.000
_cell.angle_alpha   90.00
_cell.angle_beta   90.00
_cell.angle_gamma   90.00
#
_symmetry.space_group_name_H-M   'P 1'
#
loop_
_entity.id
_entity.type
_entity.pdbx_description
1 polymer ?
#
loop_
_entity_poly.entity_id
_entity_poly.type
_entity_poly.pdbx_seq_one_letter_code
_entity_poly.pdbx_strand_id
1 'polypeptide(L)'
;MTAFFLPRAEDADQAERLYEALAEFAGCEPAPPGARVQSVVFTVDGARWVAAVGEELAGRHTTSRLRRGELIELTRELTTSTRVLAVYPGAPFTVVTDAAPITGATSEWANPFTVTPEEVVLFTG
;
A
#
# COMPACT_ATOMS: atom_id res chain seq x y z
N MET A 1 9.30 -14.78 4.51
CA MET A 1 8.50 -14.05 5.52
C MET A 1 9.41 -13.04 6.18
N THR A 2 8.94 -11.81 6.43
CA THR A 2 9.77 -10.64 6.76
C THR A 2 9.39 -10.09 8.13
N ALA A 3 10.39 -9.77 8.95
CA ALA A 3 10.19 -9.11 10.25
C ALA A 3 9.55 -7.73 10.09
N PHE A 4 8.89 -7.24 11.14
CA PHE A 4 8.31 -5.90 11.14
C PHE A 4 9.34 -4.83 10.77
N PHE A 5 8.94 -3.97 9.84
CA PHE A 5 9.77 -2.91 9.27
C PHE A 5 8.89 -1.70 8.98
N LEU A 6 9.42 -0.51 9.27
CA LEU A 6 8.81 0.76 8.89
C LEU A 6 9.83 1.62 8.14
N PRO A 7 9.51 2.13 6.95
CA PRO A 7 10.42 3.02 6.22
C PRO A 7 10.76 4.26 7.05
N ARG A 8 12.00 4.74 6.91
CA ARG A 8 12.56 5.90 7.65
C ARG A 8 12.87 5.65 9.13
N ALA A 9 12.52 4.50 9.69
CA ALA A 9 13.01 4.11 11.01
C ALA A 9 14.47 3.63 10.94
N GLU A 10 15.29 4.08 11.88
CA GLU A 10 16.69 3.69 12.07
C GLU A 10 16.82 2.45 12.97
N ASP A 11 15.86 2.27 13.89
CA ASP A 11 15.80 1.15 14.83
C ASP A 11 14.35 0.71 15.12
N ALA A 12 14.20 -0.38 15.88
CA ALA A 12 12.89 -0.95 16.21
C ALA A 12 12.04 -0.02 17.08
N ASP A 13 12.64 0.66 18.07
CA ASP A 13 11.90 1.55 18.97
C ASP A 13 11.37 2.79 18.22
N GLN A 14 12.12 3.27 17.23
CA GLN A 14 11.67 4.33 16.33
C GLN A 14 10.59 3.82 15.38
N ALA A 15 10.69 2.58 14.88
CA ALA A 15 9.67 1.98 14.03
C ALA A 15 8.32 1.88 14.77
N GLU A 16 8.32 1.46 16.03
CA GLU A 16 7.10 1.43 16.87
C GLU A 16 6.48 2.83 17.01
N ARG A 17 7.27 3.83 17.45
CA ARG A 17 6.79 5.20 17.64
C ARG A 17 6.27 5.84 16.35
N LEU A 18 6.96 5.62 15.23
CA LEU A 18 6.52 6.13 13.93
C LEU A 18 5.25 5.42 13.46
N TYR A 19 5.11 4.11 13.69
CA TYR A 19 3.92 3.37 13.33
C TYR A 19 2.69 3.85 14.12
N GLU A 20 2.85 4.20 15.40
CA GLU A 20 1.79 4.83 16.19
C GLU A 20 1.43 6.23 15.67
N ALA A 21 2.44 7.07 15.39
CA ALA A 21 2.22 8.43 14.88
C ALA A 21 1.52 8.43 13.50
N LEU A 22 1.86 7.46 12.63
CA LEU A 22 1.18 7.29 11.34
C LEU A 22 -0.26 6.78 11.51
N ALA A 23 -0.55 5.99 12.55
CA ALA A 23 -1.91 5.54 12.85
C ALA A 23 -2.78 6.71 13.33
N GLU A 24 -2.23 7.56 14.21
CA GLU A 24 -2.86 8.80 14.67
C GLU A 24 -3.12 9.74 13.48
N PHE A 25 -2.12 9.97 12.64
CA PHE A 25 -2.27 10.75 11.41
C PHE A 25 -3.38 10.20 10.51
N ALA A 26 -3.49 8.87 10.40
CA ALA A 26 -4.49 8.20 9.60
C ALA A 26 -5.88 8.11 10.29
N GLY A 27 -6.00 8.56 11.54
CA GLY A 27 -7.24 8.49 12.32
C GLY A 27 -7.68 7.05 12.63
N CYS A 28 -6.73 6.13 12.79
CA CYS A 28 -7.00 4.71 13.05
C CYS A 28 -6.15 4.16 14.21
N GLU A 29 -6.52 2.98 14.71
CA GLU A 29 -5.72 2.29 15.74
C GLU A 29 -4.56 1.51 15.12
N PRO A 30 -3.35 1.55 15.71
CA PRO A 30 -2.22 0.77 15.23
C PRO A 30 -2.49 -0.73 15.41
N ALA A 31 -2.09 -1.55 14.43
CA ALA A 31 -2.25 -2.99 14.56
C ALA A 31 -1.24 -3.59 15.56
N PRO A 32 -1.65 -4.59 16.36
CA PRO A 32 -0.72 -5.34 17.21
C PRO A 32 0.30 -6.10 16.34
N PRO A 33 1.52 -6.42 16.86
CA PRO A 33 2.62 -7.00 16.07
C PRO A 33 2.26 -8.17 15.14
N GLY A 34 1.38 -9.09 15.55
CA GLY A 34 0.93 -10.23 14.74
C GLY A 34 -0.12 -9.93 13.66
N ALA A 35 -0.60 -8.68 13.59
CA ALA A 35 -1.61 -8.23 12.63
C ALA A 35 -1.11 -7.09 11.72
N ARG A 36 0.18 -6.75 11.80
CA ARG A 36 0.77 -5.68 11.00
C ARG A 36 0.93 -6.11 9.56
N VAL A 37 0.44 -5.28 8.66
CA VAL A 37 0.33 -5.60 7.24
C VAL A 37 1.61 -5.18 6.53
N GLN A 38 2.23 -6.14 5.84
CA GLN A 38 3.37 -5.91 4.98
C GLN A 38 2.94 -5.42 3.59
N SER A 39 1.91 -6.04 3.02
CA SER A 39 1.38 -5.61 1.72
C SER A 39 -0.09 -5.98 1.54
N VAL A 40 -0.76 -5.22 0.68
CA VAL A 40 -2.10 -5.53 0.19
C VAL A 40 -2.17 -5.44 -1.32
N VAL A 41 -2.99 -6.32 -1.89
CA VAL A 41 -3.44 -6.24 -3.28
C VAL A 41 -4.88 -5.75 -3.28
N PHE A 42 -5.22 -4.86 -4.19
CA PHE A 42 -6.58 -4.36 -4.35
C PHE A 42 -6.83 -3.88 -5.79
N THR A 43 -8.10 -3.80 -6.19
CA THR A 43 -8.49 -3.28 -7.51
C THR A 43 -9.16 -1.91 -7.39
N VAL A 44 -8.70 -0.96 -8.18
CA VAL A 44 -9.31 0.37 -8.36
C VAL A 44 -9.23 0.74 -9.83
N ASP A 45 -10.34 1.25 -10.38
CA ASP A 45 -10.47 1.68 -11.78
C ASP A 45 -10.04 0.61 -12.81
N GLY A 46 -10.33 -0.66 -12.50
CA GLY A 46 -9.99 -1.81 -13.35
C GLY A 46 -8.51 -2.19 -13.35
N ALA A 47 -7.67 -1.50 -12.57
CA ALA A 47 -6.26 -1.85 -12.39
C ALA A 47 -6.04 -2.56 -11.05
N ARG A 48 -5.20 -3.59 -11.07
CA ARG A 48 -4.76 -4.33 -9.88
C ARG A 48 -3.54 -3.63 -9.30
N TRP A 49 -3.64 -3.15 -8.08
CA TRP A 49 -2.61 -2.42 -7.36
C TRP A 49 -2.00 -3.25 -6.23
N VAL A 50 -0.75 -2.95 -5.91
CA VAL A 50 -0.01 -3.53 -4.79
C VAL A 50 0.56 -2.39 -3.96
N ALA A 51 0.07 -2.26 -2.72
CA ALA A 51 0.67 -1.39 -1.71
C ALA A 51 1.53 -2.24 -0.78
N ALA A 52 2.86 -2.16 -0.92
CA ALA A 52 3.80 -2.89 -0.09
C ALA A 52 4.66 -1.90 0.72
N VAL A 53 4.70 -2.07 2.05
CA VAL A 53 5.43 -1.20 2.96
C VAL A 53 6.90 -1.14 2.57
N GLY A 54 7.39 0.07 2.31
CA GLY A 54 8.75 0.33 1.84
C GLY A 54 8.91 0.42 0.33
N GLU A 55 7.90 0.07 -0.46
CA GLU A 55 7.95 0.12 -1.92
C GLU A 55 7.07 1.24 -2.48
N GLU A 56 7.33 1.62 -3.73
CA GLU A 56 6.44 2.51 -4.47
C GLU A 56 5.11 1.81 -4.76
N LEU A 57 4.01 2.56 -4.67
CA LEU A 57 2.70 2.04 -5.05
C LEU A 57 2.70 1.73 -6.55
N ALA A 58 2.44 0.46 -6.88
CA ALA A 58 2.51 -0.06 -8.24
C ALA A 58 1.20 -0.74 -8.63
N GLY A 59 0.80 -0.59 -9.89
CA GLY A 59 -0.45 -1.09 -10.45
C GLY A 59 -0.25 -1.73 -11.81
N ARG A 60 -1.20 -2.57 -12.21
CA ARG A 60 -1.21 -3.25 -13.51
C ARG A 60 -2.61 -3.21 -14.08
N HIS A 61 -2.74 -2.71 -15.29
CA HIS A 61 -4.00 -2.69 -16.02
C HIS A 61 -3.91 -3.61 -17.24
N THR A 62 -4.67 -4.70 -17.22
CA THR A 62 -4.73 -5.66 -18.32
C THR A 62 -6.03 -5.47 -19.10
N THR A 63 -5.90 -5.20 -20.40
CA THR A 63 -7.05 -5.14 -21.32
C THR A 63 -7.01 -6.29 -22.30
N SER A 64 -8.15 -6.93 -22.52
CA SER A 64 -8.29 -7.98 -23.53
C SER A 64 -9.05 -7.44 -24.74
N ARG A 65 -8.58 -7.71 -25.95
CA ARG A 65 -9.26 -7.35 -27.20
C ARG A 65 -9.28 -8.54 -28.15
N LEU A 66 -10.43 -8.81 -28.77
CA LEU A 66 -10.52 -9.79 -29.84
C LEU A 66 -10.01 -9.19 -31.15
N ARG A 67 -9.05 -9.85 -31.79
CA ARG A 67 -8.54 -9.48 -33.12
C ARG A 67 -8.48 -10.72 -33.98
N ARG A 68 -9.27 -10.74 -35.06
CA ARG A 68 -9.34 -11.87 -36.02
C ARG A 68 -9.66 -13.23 -35.36
N GLY A 69 -10.49 -13.23 -34.31
CA GLY A 69 -10.87 -14.45 -33.59
C GLY A 69 -9.89 -14.86 -32.47
N GLU A 70 -8.77 -14.19 -32.32
CA GLU A 70 -7.81 -14.41 -31.23
C GLU A 70 -7.99 -13.37 -30.11
N LEU A 71 -7.90 -13.81 -28.85
CA LEU A 71 -7.87 -12.93 -27.70
C LEU A 71 -6.45 -12.40 -27.50
N ILE A 72 -6.28 -11.07 -27.57
CA ILE A 72 -5.02 -10.40 -27.29
C ILE A 72 -5.12 -9.69 -25.95
N GLU A 73 -4.22 -10.03 -25.03
CA GLU A 73 -4.06 -9.32 -23.76
C GLU A 73 -2.94 -8.28 -23.86
N LEU A 74 -3.24 -7.06 -23.40
CA LEU A 74 -2.29 -5.97 -23.28
C LEU A 74 -2.26 -5.53 -21.82
N THR A 75 -1.14 -5.80 -21.14
CA THR A 75 -0.86 -5.33 -19.78
C THR A 75 -0.03 -4.04 -19.83
N ARG A 76 -0.45 -3.04 -19.08
CA ARG A 76 0.31 -1.81 -18.82
C ARG A 76 0.66 -1.73 -17.34
N GLU A 77 1.93 -1.50 -17.05
CA GLU A 77 2.39 -1.16 -15.71
C GLU A 77 2.02 0.29 -15.40
N LEU A 78 1.55 0.52 -14.17
CA LEU A 78 1.25 1.82 -13.58
C LEU A 78 2.17 1.95 -12.37
N THR A 79 2.88 3.07 -12.24
CA THR A 79 3.76 3.30 -11.08
C THR A 79 3.54 4.71 -10.59
N THR A 80 3.41 4.86 -9.28
CA THR A 80 3.44 6.18 -8.64
C THR A 80 4.85 6.47 -8.14
N SER A 81 5.19 7.74 -7.95
CA SER A 81 6.44 8.13 -7.27
C SER A 81 6.35 8.09 -5.74
N THR A 82 5.25 7.57 -5.18
CA THR A 82 5.01 7.61 -3.72
C THR A 82 5.21 6.26 -3.08
N ARG A 83 5.97 6.26 -1.99
CA ARG A 83 6.31 5.07 -1.21
C ARG A 83 5.28 4.81 -0.14
N VAL A 84 4.88 3.56 0.02
CA VAL A 84 3.99 3.13 1.10
C VAL A 84 4.79 3.10 2.41
N LEU A 85 4.30 3.83 3.41
CA LEU A 85 4.91 3.91 4.74
C LEU A 85 4.29 2.89 5.70
N ALA A 86 2.97 2.74 5.67
CA ALA A 86 2.25 1.83 6.56
C ALA A 86 0.92 1.39 5.92
N VAL A 87 0.46 0.20 6.32
CA VAL A 87 -0.89 -0.29 6.02
C VAL A 87 -1.53 -0.74 7.32
N TYR A 88 -2.72 -0.22 7.61
CA TYR A 88 -3.51 -0.53 8.80
C TYR A 88 -4.73 -1.39 8.42
N PRO A 89 -4.93 -2.53 9.07
CA PRO A 89 -6.13 -3.34 8.85
C PRO A 89 -7.38 -2.62 9.37
N GLY A 90 -8.48 -2.79 8.67
CA GLY A 90 -9.77 -2.17 8.98
C GLY A 90 -10.86 -2.61 8.00
N ALA A 91 -12.05 -2.04 8.11
CA ALA A 91 -13.13 -2.22 7.14
C ALA A 91 -13.59 -0.85 6.63
N PRO A 92 -12.93 -0.24 5.63
CA PRO A 92 -11.80 -0.73 4.80
C PRO A 92 -10.39 -0.62 5.44
N PHE A 93 -9.36 -1.17 4.79
CA PHE A 93 -7.95 -1.00 5.18
C PHE A 93 -7.49 0.43 4.85
N THR A 94 -6.55 0.96 5.62
CA THR A 94 -5.97 2.29 5.41
C THR A 94 -4.52 2.19 4.98
N VAL A 95 -4.16 2.84 3.87
CA VAL A 95 -2.80 2.91 3.33
C VAL A 95 -2.26 4.33 3.51
N VAL A 96 -1.08 4.42 4.10
CA VAL A 96 -0.35 5.68 4.31
C VAL A 96 0.89 5.69 3.42
N THR A 97 1.11 6.78 2.70
CA THR A 97 2.28 6.97 1.83
C THR A 97 3.14 8.14 2.28
N ASP A 98 4.27 8.36 1.62
CA ASP A 98 5.08 9.56 1.82
C ASP A 98 4.56 10.78 1.06
N ALA A 99 3.41 10.71 0.38
CA ALA A 99 2.81 11.87 -0.30
C ALA A 99 2.44 13.00 0.67
N ALA A 100 2.11 14.18 0.14
CA ALA A 100 1.52 15.26 0.93
C ALA A 100 0.28 14.77 1.69
N PRO A 101 0.12 15.11 2.99
CA PRO A 101 0.87 16.14 3.73
C PRO A 101 2.16 15.65 4.44
N ILE A 102 2.54 14.38 4.35
CA ILE A 102 3.72 13.84 5.07
C ILE A 102 5.02 14.36 4.46
N THR A 103 5.17 14.29 3.14
CA THR A 103 6.24 15.00 2.42
C THR A 103 5.62 15.88 1.35
N GLY A 104 6.33 16.91 0.88
CA GLY A 104 5.83 17.76 -0.21
C GLY A 104 5.65 17.04 -1.56
N ALA A 105 5.80 15.71 -1.62
CA ALA A 105 5.61 14.91 -2.82
C ALA A 105 4.16 14.90 -3.28
N THR A 106 3.96 15.18 -4.56
CA THR A 106 2.66 15.10 -5.23
C THR A 106 2.31 13.65 -5.53
N SER A 107 1.04 13.28 -5.35
CA SER A 107 0.51 11.96 -5.69
C SER A 107 -0.86 12.08 -6.35
N GLU A 108 -1.19 11.09 -7.18
CA GLU A 108 -2.54 10.85 -7.69
C GLU A 108 -3.47 10.20 -6.65
N TRP A 109 -2.90 9.68 -5.55
CA TRP A 109 -3.63 9.11 -4.43
C TRP A 109 -3.72 10.12 -3.28
N ALA A 110 -4.88 10.19 -2.62
CA ALA A 110 -5.02 10.86 -1.34
C ALA A 110 -4.10 10.20 -0.29
N ASN A 111 -3.66 10.95 0.73
CA ASN A 111 -2.88 10.40 1.82
C ASN A 111 -3.47 10.84 3.18
N PRO A 112 -3.97 9.90 4.00
CA PRO A 112 -4.12 8.47 3.70
C PRO A 112 -5.20 8.19 2.65
N PHE A 113 -5.24 6.97 2.11
CA PHE A 113 -6.36 6.45 1.33
C PHE A 113 -6.82 5.10 1.85
N THR A 114 -8.04 4.69 1.50
CA THR A 114 -8.62 3.42 1.95
C THR A 114 -8.84 2.44 0.81
N VAL A 115 -8.70 1.15 1.10
CA VAL A 115 -8.84 0.06 0.12
C VAL A 115 -9.57 -1.14 0.71
N THR A 116 -10.29 -1.88 -0.14
CA THR A 116 -10.76 -3.23 0.20
C THR A 116 -9.76 -4.23 -0.35
N PRO A 117 -8.99 -4.94 0.49
CA PRO A 117 -7.95 -5.83 0.00
C PRO A 117 -8.55 -7.12 -0.58
N GLU A 118 -7.94 -7.60 -1.65
CA GLU A 118 -8.15 -8.93 -2.25
C GLU A 118 -7.17 -9.94 -1.68
N GLU A 119 -5.93 -9.51 -1.43
CA GLU A 119 -4.86 -10.31 -0.81
C GLU A 119 -4.16 -9.46 0.25
N VAL A 120 -3.79 -10.10 1.36
CA VAL A 120 -3.08 -9.46 2.48
C VAL A 120 -1.90 -10.33 2.87
N VAL A 121 -0.71 -9.72 2.96
CA VAL A 121 0.49 -10.35 3.53
C VAL A 121 0.86 -9.60 4.80
N LEU A 122 1.06 -10.34 5.89
CA LEU A 122 1.45 -9.79 7.19
C LEU A 122 2.97 -9.88 7.40
N PHE A 123 3.51 -8.99 8.22
CA PHE A 123 4.84 -9.18 8.79
C PHE A 123 4.85 -10.39 9.75
N THR A 124 6.01 -10.99 9.94
CA THR A 124 6.22 -11.94 11.04
C THR A 124 6.58 -11.21 12.31
N GLY A 125 5.91 -11.57 13.41
CA GLY A 125 6.28 -11.16 14.77
C GLY A 125 7.49 -11.90 15.31
#